data_AF-B3LY99-F1
#
_entry.id   AF-B3LY99-F1
#
_cell.length_a   1.000
_cell.length_b   1.000
_cell.length_c   1.000
_cell.angle_alpha   90.00
_cell.angle_beta   90.00
_cell.angle_gamma   90.00
#
_symmetry.space_group_name_H-M   'P 1'
#
loop_
_entity.id
_entity.type
_entity.pdbx_description
1 polymer ?
#
loop_
_entity_poly.entity_id
_entity_poly.type
_entity_poly.pdbx_seq_one_letter_code
_entity_poly.pdbx_strand_id
1 'polypeptide(L)'
;MLYLQLALFFAILVLASSIESLQEEYAKEQFKLRKEICYKQPDYGKCKGRRSLWYFNVHRHKCMKFVYSNCGGNQNRFFSSADCEEFCKGFPLPKPNPLQKRSFNKARKA
;
A
#
# COMPACT_ATOMS: atom_id res chain seq x y z
N MET A 1 11.45 -10.01 -47.81
CA MET A 1 12.28 -10.24 -46.61
C MET A 1 12.43 -8.99 -45.74
N LEU A 2 12.88 -7.84 -46.27
CA LEU A 2 13.03 -6.60 -45.51
C LEU A 2 11.71 -6.05 -44.94
N TYR A 3 10.62 -6.10 -45.70
CA TYR A 3 9.29 -5.71 -45.23
C TYR A 3 8.82 -6.55 -44.04
N LEU A 4 9.07 -7.86 -44.06
CA LEU A 4 8.71 -8.77 -42.96
C LEU A 4 9.54 -8.47 -41.70
N GLN A 5 10.82 -8.16 -41.87
CA GLN A 5 11.71 -7.74 -40.78
C GLN A 5 11.27 -6.40 -40.17
N LEU A 6 10.95 -5.40 -41.00
CA LEU A 6 10.43 -4.10 -40.54
C LEU A 6 9.08 -4.24 -39.84
N ALA A 7 8.15 -5.04 -40.39
CA ALA A 7 6.85 -5.29 -39.79
C ALA A 7 6.95 -5.97 -38.41
N LEU A 8 7.85 -6.94 -38.26
CA LEU A 8 8.13 -7.59 -36.97
C LEU A 8 8.71 -6.61 -35.95
N PHE A 9 9.64 -5.73 -36.36
CA PHE A 9 10.21 -4.72 -35.46
C PHE A 9 9.16 -3.71 -34.97
N PHE A 10 8.31 -3.20 -35.86
CA PHE A 10 7.19 -2.34 -35.47
C PHE A 10 6.22 -3.05 -34.51
N ALA A 11 5.91 -4.33 -34.74
CA ALA A 11 5.07 -5.11 -33.83
C ALA A 11 5.71 -5.26 -32.43
N ILE A 12 7.01 -5.50 -32.35
CA ILE A 12 7.74 -5.59 -31.08
C ILE A 12 7.73 -4.25 -30.33
N LEU A 13 7.93 -3.12 -31.03
CA LEU A 13 7.86 -1.79 -30.43
C LEU A 13 6.46 -1.46 -29.89
N VAL A 14 5.40 -1.80 -30.64
CA VAL A 14 4.01 -1.59 -30.20
C VAL A 14 3.71 -2.43 -28.95
N LEU A 15 4.15 -3.69 -28.90
CA LEU A 15 3.99 -4.54 -27.71
C LEU A 15 4.80 -4.02 -26.51
N ALA A 16 6.05 -3.58 -26.72
CA ALA A 16 6.88 -2.99 -25.68
C ALA A 16 6.26 -1.71 -25.09
N SER A 17 5.74 -0.82 -25.93
CA SER A 17 5.07 0.41 -25.46
C SER A 17 3.76 0.14 -24.70
N SER A 18 3.05 -0.94 -25.06
CA SER A 18 1.86 -1.40 -24.33
C SER A 18 2.20 -2.00 -22.97
N ILE A 19 3.39 -2.60 -22.81
CA ILE A 19 3.86 -3.14 -21.53
C ILE A 19 4.22 -2.02 -20.55
N GLU A 20 4.78 -0.90 -21.04
CA GLU A 20 5.19 0.23 -20.20
C GLU A 20 3.98 0.97 -19.59
N SER A 21 2.90 1.16 -20.36
CA SER A 21 1.66 1.76 -19.84
C SER A 21 0.94 0.87 -18.82
N LEU A 22 1.00 -0.46 -19.00
CA LEU A 22 0.47 -1.43 -18.03
C LEU A 22 1.26 -1.46 -16.72
N GLN A 23 2.58 -1.25 -16.78
CA GLN A 23 3.40 -1.13 -15.58
C GLN A 23 3.04 0.11 -14.76
N GLU A 24 2.75 1.24 -15.40
CA GLU A 24 2.27 2.44 -14.71
C GLU A 24 0.88 2.28 -14.09
N GLU A 25 -0.06 1.66 -14.82
CA GLU A 25 -1.40 1.39 -14.31
C GLU A 25 -1.36 0.44 -13.10
N TYR A 26 -0.56 -0.63 -13.20
CA TYR A 26 -0.33 -1.54 -12.08
C TYR A 26 0.28 -0.82 -10.89
N ALA A 27 1.28 0.05 -11.09
CA ALA A 27 1.89 0.83 -10.00
C ALA A 27 0.89 1.77 -9.32
N LYS A 28 -0.02 2.40 -10.08
CA LYS A 28 -1.09 3.27 -9.53
C LYS A 28 -2.09 2.46 -8.70
N GLU A 29 -2.51 1.30 -9.17
CA GLU A 29 -3.44 0.45 -8.42
C GLU A 29 -2.78 -0.16 -7.19
N GLN A 30 -1.51 -0.57 -7.28
CA GLN A 30 -0.72 -0.99 -6.10
C GLN A 30 -0.59 0.15 -5.08
N PHE A 31 -0.40 1.40 -5.55
CA PHE A 31 -0.37 2.57 -4.68
C PHE A 31 -1.68 2.77 -3.94
N LYS A 32 -2.79 2.72 -4.67
CA LYS A 32 -4.13 2.89 -4.10
C LYS A 32 -4.43 1.81 -3.06
N LEU A 33 -4.13 0.55 -3.37
CA LEU A 33 -4.33 -0.57 -2.45
C LEU A 33 -3.50 -0.42 -1.17
N ARG A 34 -2.19 -0.19 -1.29
CA ARG A 34 -1.31 -0.04 -0.12
C ARG A 34 -1.65 1.20 0.70
N LYS A 35 -2.12 2.28 0.07
CA LYS A 35 -2.62 3.46 0.78
C LYS A 35 -3.87 3.14 1.60
N GLU A 36 -4.84 2.42 1.04
CA GLU A 36 -6.07 2.06 1.76
C GLU A 36 -5.85 1.07 2.92
N ILE A 37 -4.74 0.32 2.89
CA ILE A 37 -4.38 -0.66 3.91
C ILE A 37 -3.37 -0.07 4.90
N CYS A 38 -2.14 0.20 4.47
CA CYS A 38 -1.02 0.52 5.36
C CYS A 38 -1.18 1.88 6.08
N TYR A 39 -1.98 2.82 5.57
CA TYR A 39 -2.07 4.19 6.09
C TYR A 39 -3.24 4.39 7.04
N LYS A 40 -4.19 3.46 7.06
CA LYS A 40 -5.27 3.51 8.01
C LYS A 40 -4.74 3.20 9.40
N GLN A 41 -5.36 3.80 10.41
CA GLN A 41 -5.13 3.38 11.80
C GLN A 41 -5.61 1.93 11.97
N PRO A 42 -5.03 1.14 12.88
CA PRO A 42 -5.57 -0.16 13.20
C PRO A 42 -6.98 0.01 13.76
N ASP A 43 -7.90 -0.86 13.34
CA ASP A 43 -9.28 -0.83 13.82
C ASP A 43 -9.57 -2.08 14.66
N TYR A 44 -9.93 -1.85 15.92
CA TYR A 44 -10.29 -2.90 16.86
C TYR A 44 -11.47 -3.72 16.33
N GLY A 45 -12.42 -3.13 15.60
CA GLY A 45 -13.66 -3.77 15.17
C GLY A 45 -14.81 -3.57 16.16
N LYS A 46 -15.92 -4.30 15.95
CA LYS A 46 -17.19 -4.07 16.67
C LYS A 46 -17.60 -5.21 17.62
N CYS A 47 -16.80 -6.26 17.70
CA CYS A 47 -17.08 -7.46 18.51
C CYS A 47 -16.34 -7.40 19.86
N LYS A 48 -16.38 -8.51 20.62
CA LYS A 48 -15.75 -8.63 21.95
C LYS A 48 -14.57 -9.61 21.99
N GLY A 49 -14.11 -10.09 20.84
CA GLY A 49 -12.94 -10.96 20.75
C GLY A 49 -11.65 -10.23 21.16
N ARG A 50 -10.60 -10.98 21.47
CA ARG A 50 -9.28 -10.42 21.79
C ARG A 50 -8.20 -11.23 21.10
N ARG A 51 -7.94 -10.92 19.83
CA ARG A 51 -6.87 -11.56 19.06
C ARG A 51 -5.72 -10.58 18.85
N SER A 52 -4.50 -10.95 19.24
CA SER A 52 -3.30 -10.16 18.93
C SER A 52 -2.94 -10.34 17.46
N LEU A 53 -2.92 -9.26 16.69
CA LEU A 53 -2.54 -9.21 15.27
C LEU A 53 -1.55 -8.07 15.03
N TRP A 54 -1.11 -7.89 13.79
CA TRP A 54 -0.13 -6.89 13.39
C TRP A 54 -0.75 -5.82 12.51
N TYR A 55 -0.31 -4.57 12.64
CA TYR A 55 -0.68 -3.47 11.75
C TYR A 55 0.57 -2.65 11.42
N PHE A 56 0.55 -1.96 10.28
CA PHE A 56 1.63 -1.05 9.93
C PHE A 56 1.42 0.32 10.55
N ASN A 57 2.39 0.78 11.33
CA ASN A 57 2.41 2.13 11.87
C ASN A 57 3.21 3.05 10.94
N VAL A 58 2.52 3.84 10.12
CA VAL A 58 3.17 4.78 9.18
C VAL A 58 4.06 5.82 9.85
N HIS A 59 3.78 6.19 11.10
CA HIS A 59 4.59 7.20 11.81
C HIS A 59 5.92 6.63 12.29
N ARG A 60 5.93 5.33 12.63
CA ARG A 60 7.12 4.60 13.08
C ARG A 60 7.80 3.82 11.96
N HIS A 61 7.19 3.77 10.77
CA HIS A 61 7.61 2.95 9.65
C HIS A 61 7.89 1.49 10.05
N LYS A 62 7.01 0.92 10.88
CA LYS A 62 7.21 -0.40 11.48
C LYS A 62 5.89 -1.11 11.72
N CYS A 63 5.89 -2.44 11.57
CA CYS A 63 4.78 -3.28 12.00
C CYS A 63 4.74 -3.44 13.52
N MET A 64 3.56 -3.23 14.10
CA MET A 64 3.32 -3.26 15.54
C MET A 64 2.13 -4.16 15.86
N LYS A 65 2.10 -4.72 17.08
CA LYS A 65 0.97 -5.52 17.54
C LYS A 65 -0.21 -4.63 17.95
N PHE A 66 -1.42 -5.10 17.70
CA PHE A 66 -2.66 -4.54 18.24
C PHE A 66 -3.68 -5.66 18.54
N VAL A 67 -4.74 -5.32 19.26
CA VAL A 67 -5.83 -6.26 19.56
C VAL A 67 -6.95 -6.05 18.55
N TYR A 68 -7.43 -7.15 17.95
CA TYR A 68 -8.59 -7.17 17.08
C TYR A 68 -9.75 -7.93 17.72
N SER A 69 -10.96 -7.42 17.53
CA SER A 69 -12.18 -7.89 18.14
C SER A 69 -12.78 -9.14 17.49
N ASN A 70 -12.12 -9.72 16.48
CA ASN A 70 -12.58 -10.82 15.62
C ASN A 70 -13.70 -10.49 14.61
N CYS A 71 -14.20 -9.25 14.50
CA CYS A 71 -15.12 -8.88 13.41
C CYS A 71 -15.03 -7.41 13.01
N GLY A 72 -15.36 -7.11 11.74
CA GLY A 72 -15.34 -5.76 11.19
C GLY A 72 -13.93 -5.17 11.09
N GLY A 73 -13.82 -3.89 11.41
CA GLY A 73 -12.58 -3.13 11.31
C GLY A 73 -12.14 -2.89 9.87
N ASN A 74 -10.84 -2.68 9.68
CA ASN A 74 -10.23 -2.44 8.37
C ASN A 74 -9.12 -3.45 8.05
N GLN A 75 -8.49 -3.26 6.90
CA GLN A 75 -7.49 -4.17 6.34
C GLN A 75 -6.06 -3.96 6.86
N ASN A 76 -5.78 -2.92 7.67
CA ASN A 76 -4.47 -2.76 8.31
C ASN A 76 -4.32 -3.76 9.47
N ARG A 77 -4.30 -5.05 9.11
CA ARG A 77 -4.42 -6.18 10.01
C ARG A 77 -3.84 -7.43 9.36
N PHE A 78 -2.72 -7.89 9.89
CA PHE A 78 -1.93 -9.01 9.39
C PHE A 78 -1.76 -10.06 10.48
N PHE A 79 -1.63 -11.32 10.09
CA PHE A 79 -1.45 -12.43 11.02
C PHE A 79 -0.01 -12.53 11.53
N SER A 80 0.97 -12.16 10.71
CA SER A 80 2.38 -12.13 11.09
C SER A 80 3.00 -10.74 10.90
N SER A 81 4.12 -10.50 11.59
CA SER A 81 4.92 -9.30 11.34
C SER A 81 5.55 -9.34 9.95
N ALA A 82 5.88 -10.53 9.42
CA ALA A 82 6.54 -10.68 8.14
C ALA A 82 5.62 -10.20 7.00
N ASP A 83 4.38 -10.68 6.96
CA ASP A 83 3.39 -10.29 5.95
C ASP A 83 3.13 -8.77 5.96
N CYS A 84 3.05 -8.19 7.16
CA CYS A 84 2.88 -6.76 7.33
C CYS A 84 4.05 -5.95 6.76
N GLU A 85 5.28 -6.38 7.04
CA GLU A 85 6.48 -5.67 6.58
C GLU A 85 6.67 -5.85 5.06
N GLU A 86 6.48 -7.07 4.54
CA GLU A 86 6.52 -7.34 3.11
C GLU A 86 5.53 -6.46 2.34
N PHE A 87 4.30 -6.34 2.86
CA PHE A 87 3.26 -5.57 2.20
C PHE A 87 3.48 -4.04 2.30
N CYS A 88 3.96 -3.53 3.43
CA CYS A 88 3.97 -2.08 3.71
C CYS A 88 5.34 -1.39 3.67
N LYS A 89 6.46 -2.08 3.94
CA LYS A 89 7.76 -1.41 4.20
C LYS A 89 8.49 -0.92 2.94
N GLY A 90 8.18 -1.48 1.77
CA GLY A 90 8.79 -1.11 0.48
C GLY A 90 8.03 -0.05 -0.30
N PHE A 91 6.98 0.55 0.27
CA PHE A 91 6.12 1.46 -0.47
C PHE A 91 6.51 2.93 -0.23
N PRO A 92 6.90 3.70 -1.27
CA PRO A 92 7.29 5.11 -1.08
C PRO A 92 6.10 5.89 -0.54
N LEU A 93 6.26 6.47 0.65
CA LEU A 93 5.17 7.23 1.21
C LEU A 93 4.92 8.50 0.41
N PRO A 94 3.68 8.85 0.03
CA PRO A 94 3.39 10.17 -0.47
C PRO A 94 3.77 11.14 0.64
N LYS A 95 4.72 12.04 0.34
CA LYS A 95 5.19 13.03 1.30
C LYS A 95 3.95 13.79 1.81
N PRO A 96 3.68 13.82 3.13
CA PRO A 96 2.49 14.46 3.65
C PRO A 96 2.51 15.92 3.20
N ASN A 97 1.37 16.41 2.70
CA ASN A 97 1.29 17.80 2.30
C ASN A 97 1.53 18.71 3.53
N PRO A 98 2.01 19.95 3.35
CA PRO A 98 2.30 20.85 4.46
C PRO A 98 1.11 21.11 5.41
N LEU A 99 -0.14 20.96 4.94
CA LEU A 99 -1.36 21.16 5.73
C LEU A 99 -1.72 19.95 6.60
N GLN A 100 -1.51 18.72 6.10
CA GLN A 100 -1.62 17.49 6.89
C GLN A 100 -0.59 17.50 8.02
N LYS A 101 0.64 17.95 7.72
CA LYS A 101 1.72 18.11 8.72
C LYS A 101 1.29 19.00 9.90
N ARG A 102 0.53 20.08 9.64
CA ARG A 102 -0.02 20.96 10.69
C ARG A 102 -1.06 20.26 11.56
N SER A 103 -1.95 19.45 10.98
CA SER A 103 -2.96 18.69 11.74
C SER A 103 -2.33 17.59 12.60
N PHE A 104 -1.33 16.87 12.08
CA PHE A 104 -0.57 15.88 12.85
C PHE A 104 0.23 16.50 14.01
N ASN A 105 0.80 17.69 13.82
CA ASN A 105 1.52 18.40 14.88
C ASN A 105 0.58 18.90 15.98
N LYS A 106 -0.68 19.23 15.65
CA LYS A 106 -1.71 19.62 16.62
C LYS A 106 -2.12 18.42 17.51
N ALA A 107 -2.26 17.23 16.92
CA ALA A 107 -2.59 16.01 17.65
C ALA A 107 -1.47 15.51 18.59
N ARG A 108 -0.21 15.95 18.41
CA ARG A 108 0.92 15.62 19.30
C ARG A 108 1.11 16.59 20.47
N LYS A 109 0.42 17.72 20.47
CA LYS A 109 0.51 18.77 21.50
C LYS A 109 -0.69 18.77 22.47
N ALA A 110 -1.59 17.81 22.32
CA ALA A 110 -2.72 17.57 23.22
C ALA A 110 -2.42 16.36 24.10
#